data_AF-A0A0F7SCJ0-F1
#
_entry.id   AF-A0A0F7SCJ0-F1
#
_cell.length_a   1.000
_cell.length_b   1.000
_cell.length_c   1.000
_cell.angle_alpha   90.00
_cell.angle_beta   90.00
_cell.angle_gamma   90.00
#
_symmetry.space_group_name_H-M   'P 1'
#
loop_
_entity.id
_entity.type
_entity.pdbx_description
1 polymer ?
#
loop_
_entity_poly.entity_id
_entity_poly.type
_entity_poly.pdbx_seq_one_letter_code
_entity_poly.pdbx_strand_id
1 'polypeptide(L)'
;MTVAAATPSGVSDPLSAPSTTPTRTLRSSPRKRAKSPSSQASHPTSQIEQQRQKKKARAEPVDESELDCAACPKAGQPAPTPGKGAASDRDTWICCTHCNTWFHCICIHLENPDDFSKWYCQPCITRSQEAFESGTSSSRPPLVNVTRPPRRKSDRAKLQVDYAAIQEGIPADPLGRWKSFLEAYEFEPDQFRRMQGHEWTIDWLLHDESALKQPVLVPAPESTPPHAANGAVKTEADSIPPPRTTKPSKTSKKKSIPRLAPRSTSIPGMVVPPPEMTIFDVADIIGHDTPVEVIDVASQSSSKASWTIAEWAEYFDTPKEKKKKTLNVISLEVTGTSMQAYVEAPQLVRDLDWVTRDWPQERRDPSCADNSWPKVQRYVLMGVEGAYSDWHIDFAGSSVYYHVIWGQKTFLFAPPTPRNLAAYKA
;
A
#
# COMPACT_ATOMS: atom_id res chain seq x y z
N MET A 1 -27.82 -22.30 -23.33
CA MET A 1 -28.43 -23.59 -23.69
C MET A 1 -27.45 -24.36 -24.56
N THR A 2 -27.43 -25.69 -24.43
CA THR A 2 -26.92 -26.71 -25.39
C THR A 2 -25.72 -26.38 -26.27
N VAL A 3 -24.60 -27.02 -25.96
CA VAL A 3 -23.46 -27.26 -26.87
C VAL A 3 -23.88 -28.18 -28.02
N ALA A 4 -23.26 -28.03 -29.19
CA ALA A 4 -23.25 -29.03 -30.25
C ALA A 4 -21.85 -29.17 -30.83
N ALA A 5 -21.38 -30.41 -31.03
CA ALA A 5 -20.09 -30.73 -31.64
C ALA A 5 -20.29 -31.77 -32.75
N ALA A 6 -19.53 -31.67 -33.83
CA ALA A 6 -19.57 -32.63 -34.94
C ALA A 6 -18.20 -32.74 -35.62
N THR A 7 -17.78 -33.97 -35.90
CA THR A 7 -16.55 -34.37 -36.60
C THR A 7 -16.84 -35.73 -37.32
N PRO A 8 -15.93 -36.28 -38.14
CA PRO A 8 -15.50 -35.70 -39.42
C PRO A 8 -15.52 -36.72 -40.59
N SER A 9 -15.30 -36.27 -41.82
CA SER A 9 -15.01 -37.15 -42.96
C SER A 9 -14.17 -36.43 -44.03
N GLY A 10 -13.04 -37.01 -44.46
CA GLY A 10 -12.23 -36.53 -45.60
C GLY A 10 -12.67 -37.15 -46.95
N VAL A 11 -11.84 -37.28 -47.98
CA VAL A 11 -10.39 -37.01 -48.12
C VAL A 11 -10.08 -36.71 -49.61
N SER A 12 -9.29 -35.67 -49.93
CA SER A 12 -8.47 -35.60 -51.15
C SER A 12 -7.50 -34.40 -51.17
N ASP A 13 -6.22 -34.67 -50.94
CA ASP A 13 -5.06 -33.79 -51.23
C ASP A 13 -4.55 -34.12 -52.67
N PRO A 14 -3.55 -33.43 -53.31
CA PRO A 14 -2.27 -33.04 -52.69
C PRO A 14 -1.49 -31.80 -53.22
N LEU A 15 -0.36 -31.50 -52.55
CA LEU A 15 0.83 -30.70 -52.98
C LEU A 15 0.63 -29.16 -53.13
N SER A 16 1.37 -28.27 -52.44
CA SER A 16 2.84 -28.29 -52.22
C SER A 16 3.34 -27.35 -51.10
N ALA A 17 4.53 -27.67 -50.56
CA ALA A 17 5.53 -26.78 -49.89
C ALA A 17 5.18 -26.05 -48.55
N PRO A 18 5.95 -26.28 -47.46
CA PRO A 18 5.78 -25.61 -46.16
C PRO A 18 6.82 -24.51 -45.87
N SER A 19 6.47 -23.58 -44.96
CA SER A 19 7.42 -22.64 -44.33
C SER A 19 7.24 -22.62 -42.80
N THR A 20 8.23 -23.12 -42.05
CA THR A 20 8.16 -23.27 -40.58
C THR A 20 9.07 -22.27 -39.86
N THR A 21 8.49 -21.42 -39.00
CA THR A 21 9.24 -20.50 -38.11
C THR A 21 9.36 -21.13 -36.70
N PRO A 22 10.55 -21.15 -36.05
CA PRO A 22 10.78 -22.03 -34.90
C PRO A 22 10.46 -21.42 -33.52
N THR A 23 9.79 -22.20 -32.68
CA THR A 23 9.61 -21.94 -31.23
C THR A 23 10.95 -22.00 -30.48
N ARG A 24 11.33 -20.93 -29.76
CA ARG A 24 12.66 -20.84 -29.12
C ARG A 24 12.73 -21.43 -27.70
N THR A 25 12.82 -22.75 -27.61
CA THR A 25 13.17 -23.44 -26.34
C THR A 25 14.64 -23.19 -25.95
N LEU A 26 14.91 -22.77 -24.72
CA LEU A 26 16.29 -22.59 -24.21
C LEU A 26 16.90 -23.92 -23.78
N ARG A 27 17.91 -24.40 -24.52
CA ARG A 27 18.59 -25.67 -24.25
C ARG A 27 19.87 -25.47 -23.44
N SER A 28 19.95 -26.11 -22.27
CA SER A 28 21.17 -26.19 -21.46
C SER A 28 22.13 -27.28 -21.96
N SER A 29 23.45 -27.07 -21.85
CA SER A 29 24.45 -28.16 -21.93
C SER A 29 25.87 -27.76 -21.41
N PRO A 30 26.74 -28.71 -21.01
CA PRO A 30 27.90 -28.43 -20.14
C PRO A 30 29.27 -29.02 -20.57
N ARG A 31 30.36 -28.57 -19.90
CA ARG A 31 31.71 -29.19 -19.70
C ARG A 31 32.49 -28.25 -18.74
N LYS A 32 33.19 -28.61 -17.64
CA LYS A 32 34.10 -29.74 -17.23
C LYS A 32 35.31 -29.86 -18.18
N ARG A 33 36.60 -29.82 -17.78
CA ARG A 33 37.39 -30.09 -16.52
C ARG A 33 38.76 -29.31 -16.63
N ALA A 34 39.73 -29.19 -15.69
CA ALA A 34 39.97 -29.60 -14.29
C ALA A 34 41.18 -28.84 -13.64
N LYS A 35 41.34 -28.94 -12.30
CA LYS A 35 42.58 -28.93 -11.45
C LYS A 35 43.71 -27.87 -11.59
N SER A 36 43.85 -27.04 -10.53
CA SER A 36 44.89 -27.09 -9.45
C SER A 36 46.39 -27.29 -9.80
N PRO A 37 47.37 -26.65 -9.10
CA PRO A 37 47.44 -26.56 -7.63
C PRO A 37 47.90 -25.20 -7.03
N SER A 38 48.27 -25.20 -5.74
CA SER A 38 48.52 -24.06 -4.85
C SER A 38 50.00 -23.80 -4.51
N SER A 39 50.34 -22.57 -4.14
CA SER A 39 51.56 -22.20 -3.37
C SER A 39 51.30 -20.96 -2.48
N GLN A 40 52.26 -20.61 -1.61
CA GLN A 40 52.10 -19.62 -0.54
C GLN A 40 53.02 -18.38 -0.70
N ALA A 41 52.70 -17.34 0.08
CA ALA A 41 53.61 -16.42 0.77
C ALA A 41 54.18 -15.14 0.09
N SER A 42 54.27 -14.11 0.94
CA SER A 42 55.25 -13.01 1.03
C SER A 42 55.34 -11.88 -0.02
N HIS A 43 55.18 -10.66 0.51
CA HIS A 43 55.71 -9.34 0.11
C HIS A 43 57.26 -9.33 -0.07
N PRO A 44 57.92 -8.28 -0.65
CA PRO A 44 57.56 -6.85 -0.59
C PRO A 44 57.84 -5.96 -1.83
N THR A 45 57.64 -4.63 -1.63
CA THR A 45 58.23 -3.41 -2.29
C THR A 45 58.80 -3.45 -3.73
N SER A 46 58.71 -2.40 -4.54
CA SER A 46 58.29 -0.98 -4.30
C SER A 46 58.01 -0.23 -5.60
N GLN A 47 57.22 0.86 -5.48
CA GLN A 47 57.21 2.07 -6.33
C GLN A 47 57.12 1.92 -7.86
N ILE A 48 56.03 2.44 -8.42
CA ILE A 48 56.10 3.51 -9.43
C ILE A 48 54.88 4.43 -9.26
N GLU A 49 55.09 5.71 -9.53
CA GLU A 49 54.14 6.82 -9.42
C GLU A 49 53.32 6.98 -10.72
N GLN A 50 52.22 7.75 -10.84
CA GLN A 50 51.51 8.65 -9.93
C GLN A 50 50.04 8.84 -10.43
N GLN A 51 49.24 9.64 -9.71
CA GLN A 51 48.05 10.36 -10.21
C GLN A 51 46.92 9.54 -10.90
N ARG A 52 45.98 9.04 -10.07
CA ARG A 52 44.55 8.95 -10.46
C ARG A 52 43.71 9.91 -9.63
N GLN A 53 42.78 10.59 -10.28
CA GLN A 53 41.92 11.61 -9.67
C GLN A 53 40.99 10.98 -8.62
N LYS A 54 40.98 11.51 -7.39
CA LYS A 54 39.98 11.14 -6.38
C LYS A 54 38.60 11.66 -6.79
N LYS A 55 37.78 10.81 -7.43
CA LYS A 55 36.32 10.99 -7.41
C LYS A 55 35.88 11.02 -5.94
N LYS A 56 35.11 12.03 -5.54
CA LYS A 56 34.47 12.03 -4.22
C LYS A 56 33.58 10.79 -4.09
N ALA A 57 33.59 10.14 -2.94
CA ALA A 57 32.58 9.14 -2.61
C ALA A 57 31.19 9.79 -2.64
N ARG A 58 30.18 9.02 -3.05
CA ARG A 58 28.77 9.33 -2.76
C ARG A 58 28.63 9.23 -1.24
N ALA A 59 27.89 10.15 -0.61
CA ALA A 59 27.59 10.02 0.81
C ALA A 59 26.70 8.80 1.02
N GLU A 60 27.00 8.01 2.05
CA GLU A 60 26.05 7.05 2.61
C GLU A 60 24.81 7.79 3.12
N PRO A 61 23.61 7.18 3.10
CA PRO A 61 22.46 7.74 3.80
C PRO A 61 22.77 7.77 5.30
N VAL A 62 22.52 8.92 5.93
CA VAL A 62 22.57 9.07 7.39
C VAL A 62 21.16 8.83 7.91
N ASP A 63 21.02 8.19 9.06
CA ASP A 63 19.71 8.03 9.71
C ASP A 63 19.17 9.41 10.11
N GLU A 64 18.04 9.81 9.55
CA GLU A 64 17.46 11.14 9.77
C GLU A 64 16.81 11.28 11.16
N SER A 65 16.57 10.15 11.87
CA SER A 65 15.99 10.13 13.21
C SER A 65 16.98 10.42 14.36
N GLU A 66 18.30 10.31 14.10
CA GLU A 66 19.35 10.60 15.08
C GLU A 66 19.94 12.03 14.96
N LEU A 67 19.37 12.90 14.11
CA LEU A 67 19.94 14.21 13.81
C LEU A 67 19.44 15.33 14.74
N ASP A 68 20.33 15.89 15.56
CA ASP A 68 20.06 17.11 16.34
C ASP A 68 19.93 18.35 15.43
N CYS A 69 18.73 18.93 15.35
CA CYS A 69 18.51 20.20 14.64
C CYS A 69 19.19 21.37 15.38
N ALA A 70 20.23 21.94 14.77
CA ALA A 70 21.03 23.02 15.35
C ALA A 70 20.31 24.39 15.51
N ALA A 71 19.02 24.48 15.15
CA ALA A 71 18.17 25.65 15.40
C ALA A 71 16.90 25.30 16.22
N CYS A 72 16.83 24.11 16.82
CA CYS A 72 15.71 23.75 17.69
C CYS A 72 15.75 24.55 19.01
N PRO A 73 14.61 25.04 19.53
CA PRO A 73 14.56 25.62 20.87
C PRO A 73 15.00 24.60 21.93
N LYS A 74 15.62 25.09 23.01
CA LYS A 74 16.04 24.20 24.12
C LYS A 74 14.81 23.67 24.86
N ALA A 75 14.93 22.48 25.46
CA ALA A 75 13.87 21.88 26.27
C ALA A 75 13.31 22.88 27.30
N GLY A 76 11.99 23.07 27.28
CA GLY A 76 11.29 24.07 28.09
C GLY A 76 10.97 25.41 27.38
N GLN A 77 11.45 25.64 26.16
CA GLN A 77 11.01 26.77 25.32
C GLN A 77 9.83 26.38 24.42
N PRO A 78 8.94 27.34 24.06
CA PRO A 78 7.82 27.07 23.16
C PRO A 78 8.28 26.63 21.78
N ALA A 79 7.47 25.79 21.11
CA ALA A 79 7.73 25.34 19.75
C ALA A 79 7.74 26.53 18.75
N PRO A 80 8.57 26.48 17.70
CA PRO A 80 8.56 27.53 16.68
C PRO A 80 7.21 27.53 15.96
N THR A 81 6.55 28.69 15.91
CA THR A 81 5.25 28.83 15.25
C THR A 81 5.46 28.87 13.72
N PRO A 82 4.71 28.11 12.91
CA PRO A 82 4.79 28.22 11.45
C PRO A 82 4.56 29.66 10.99
N GLY A 83 5.47 30.20 10.19
CA GLY A 83 5.23 31.42 9.43
C GLY A 83 4.15 31.18 8.37
N LYS A 84 3.50 32.25 7.87
CA LYS A 84 2.60 32.14 6.71
C LYS A 84 3.39 31.68 5.48
N GLY A 85 3.28 30.40 5.14
CA GLY A 85 4.02 29.76 4.04
C GLY A 85 5.08 28.76 4.48
N ALA A 86 5.46 28.73 5.77
CA ALA A 86 6.44 27.77 6.31
C ALA A 86 5.95 26.31 6.16
N ALA A 87 6.90 25.37 6.06
CA ALA A 87 6.59 23.95 6.20
C ALA A 87 5.80 23.69 7.51
N SER A 88 4.71 22.92 7.41
CA SER A 88 3.70 22.75 8.46
C SER A 88 4.13 21.82 9.61
N ASP A 89 5.15 21.03 9.37
CA ASP A 89 5.61 19.91 10.20
C ASP A 89 7.07 20.10 10.65
N ARG A 90 7.55 19.15 11.48
CA ARG A 90 8.96 19.04 11.84
C ARG A 90 9.73 18.06 10.94
N ASP A 91 9.02 17.34 10.07
CA ASP A 91 9.56 16.25 9.27
C ASP A 91 10.22 16.77 7.97
N THR A 92 9.97 18.02 7.59
CA THR A 92 10.60 18.71 6.47
C THR A 92 11.97 19.31 6.86
N TRP A 93 13.07 18.72 6.39
CA TRP A 93 14.45 19.12 6.71
C TRP A 93 15.20 19.82 5.55
N ILE A 94 16.28 20.56 5.89
CA ILE A 94 17.28 21.05 4.92
C ILE A 94 18.72 21.01 5.50
N CYS A 95 19.69 20.75 4.63
CA CYS A 95 21.12 20.68 4.97
C CYS A 95 21.89 21.92 4.46
N CYS A 96 22.75 22.51 5.29
CA CYS A 96 23.62 23.62 4.90
C CYS A 96 24.77 23.15 3.98
N THR A 97 24.80 23.68 2.75
CA THR A 97 25.77 23.33 1.69
C THR A 97 27.24 23.67 2.04
N HIS A 98 27.49 24.40 3.13
CA HIS A 98 28.84 24.75 3.59
C HIS A 98 29.30 23.93 4.81
N CYS A 99 28.46 23.77 5.84
CA CYS A 99 28.85 23.11 7.09
C CYS A 99 28.22 21.72 7.30
N ASN A 100 27.39 21.25 6.36
CA ASN A 100 26.66 19.97 6.37
C ASN A 100 25.75 19.77 7.60
N THR A 101 25.43 20.85 8.32
CA THR A 101 24.49 20.83 9.46
C THR A 101 23.05 20.83 8.96
N TRP A 102 22.21 20.03 9.60
CA TRP A 102 20.79 19.87 9.29
C TRP A 102 19.89 20.78 10.15
N PHE A 103 18.79 21.22 9.57
CA PHE A 103 17.81 22.12 10.17
C PHE A 103 16.38 21.71 9.78
N HIS A 104 15.44 21.62 10.73
CA HIS A 104 14.01 21.57 10.38
C HIS A 104 13.64 22.88 9.67
N CYS A 105 12.87 22.82 8.58
CA CYS A 105 12.46 24.02 7.83
C CYS A 105 11.63 24.98 8.70
N ILE A 106 10.76 24.46 9.58
CA ILE A 106 10.01 25.25 10.55
C ILE A 106 10.92 26.02 11.54
N CYS A 107 12.03 25.44 12.00
CA CYS A 107 12.96 26.09 12.94
C CYS A 107 13.71 27.29 12.33
N ILE A 108 13.85 27.33 11.00
CA ILE A 108 14.50 28.41 10.24
C ILE A 108 13.49 29.26 9.44
N HIS A 109 12.19 29.04 9.63
CA HIS A 109 11.09 29.69 8.91
C HIS A 109 11.19 29.57 7.37
N LEU A 110 11.64 28.42 6.87
CA LEU A 110 11.75 28.14 5.45
C LEU A 110 10.41 27.58 4.91
N GLU A 111 9.93 28.15 3.81
CA GLU A 111 8.68 27.73 3.15
C GLU A 111 8.83 26.38 2.45
N ASN A 112 9.83 26.29 1.57
CA ASN A 112 10.06 25.12 0.74
C ASN A 112 11.56 24.89 0.54
N PRO A 113 12.14 23.76 0.99
CA PRO A 113 13.56 23.47 0.78
C PRO A 113 13.90 23.24 -0.71
N ASP A 114 12.92 22.78 -1.49
CA ASP A 114 13.11 22.37 -2.88
C ASP A 114 13.37 23.57 -3.83
N ASP A 115 13.00 24.79 -3.42
CA ASP A 115 13.26 26.02 -4.17
C ASP A 115 14.74 26.44 -4.17
N PHE A 116 15.59 25.79 -3.39
CA PHE A 116 17.04 26.06 -3.33
C PHE A 116 17.84 24.99 -4.07
N SER A 117 18.77 25.44 -4.93
CA SER A 117 19.81 24.59 -5.54
C SER A 117 21.04 24.46 -4.65
N LYS A 118 21.32 25.50 -3.84
CA LYS A 118 22.29 25.53 -2.74
C LYS A 118 21.71 26.42 -1.65
N TRP A 119 21.61 25.89 -0.44
CA TRP A 119 21.17 26.63 0.73
C TRP A 119 22.29 26.66 1.78
N TYR A 120 22.42 27.80 2.44
CA TYR A 120 23.42 28.10 3.44
C TYR A 120 22.70 28.64 4.69
N CYS A 121 23.04 28.12 5.86
CA CYS A 121 22.50 28.64 7.11
C CYS A 121 23.05 30.04 7.40
N GLN A 122 22.27 30.88 8.10
CA GLN A 122 22.63 32.27 8.39
C GLN A 122 24.03 32.42 9.02
N PRO A 123 24.47 31.57 9.99
CA PRO A 123 25.84 31.65 10.52
C PRO A 123 26.95 31.39 9.49
N CYS A 124 26.68 30.67 8.39
CA CYS A 124 27.63 30.52 7.29
C CYS A 124 27.62 31.73 6.35
N ILE A 125 26.45 32.33 6.11
CA ILE A 125 26.32 33.57 5.33
C ILE A 125 27.10 34.70 6.04
N THR A 126 26.77 35.01 7.29
CA THR A 126 27.40 36.10 8.06
C THR A 126 28.91 35.97 8.14
N ARG A 127 29.45 34.80 8.54
CA ARG A 127 30.91 34.58 8.59
C ARG A 127 31.60 34.72 7.24
N SER A 128 30.91 34.46 6.13
CA SER A 128 31.46 34.66 4.79
C SER A 128 31.42 36.12 4.32
N GLN A 129 30.51 36.93 4.86
CA GLN A 129 30.48 38.39 4.66
C GLN A 129 31.59 39.04 5.49
N GLU A 130 31.70 38.73 6.78
CA GLU A 130 32.76 39.19 7.68
C GLU A 130 34.17 38.86 7.14
N ALA A 131 34.38 37.65 6.62
CA ALA A 131 35.65 37.24 6.01
C ALA A 131 35.99 37.96 4.69
N PHE A 132 34.97 38.42 3.95
CA PHE A 132 35.14 39.20 2.73
C PHE A 132 35.43 40.67 3.04
N GLU A 133 34.66 41.27 3.95
CA GLU A 133 34.80 42.67 4.39
C GLU A 133 36.11 42.93 5.15
N SER A 134 36.57 41.98 5.96
CA SER A 134 37.88 42.04 6.64
C SER A 134 39.08 41.82 5.70
N GLY A 135 38.86 41.55 4.41
CA GLY A 135 39.91 41.25 3.44
C GLY A 135 40.61 39.89 3.63
N THR A 136 40.24 39.13 4.67
CA THR A 136 40.86 37.83 5.00
C THR A 136 40.54 36.72 3.99
N SER A 137 39.47 36.89 3.18
CA SER A 137 39.09 35.95 2.12
C SER A 137 38.82 36.63 0.77
N SER A 138 39.83 37.32 0.24
CA SER A 138 39.77 38.07 -1.03
C SER A 138 39.53 37.23 -2.31
N SER A 139 39.40 35.91 -2.22
CA SER A 139 39.36 35.00 -3.38
C SER A 139 37.99 34.43 -3.73
N ARG A 140 36.95 34.69 -2.93
CA ARG A 140 35.58 34.22 -3.18
C ARG A 140 34.54 35.26 -2.72
N PRO A 141 33.42 35.43 -3.45
CA PRO A 141 32.32 36.23 -2.95
C PRO A 141 31.66 35.55 -1.72
N PRO A 142 30.94 36.31 -0.87
CA PRO A 142 30.16 35.75 0.22
C PRO A 142 29.17 34.67 -0.22
N LEU A 143 28.82 33.77 0.70
CA LEU A 143 27.83 32.73 0.49
C LEU A 143 26.43 33.36 0.45
N VAL A 144 25.68 33.06 -0.62
CA VAL A 144 24.30 33.52 -0.80
C VAL A 144 23.46 32.32 -1.27
N ASN A 145 22.22 32.23 -0.77
CA ASN A 145 21.30 31.16 -1.14
C ASN A 145 20.96 31.22 -2.63
N VAL A 146 21.20 30.12 -3.34
CA VAL A 146 21.02 30.03 -4.80
C VAL A 146 19.69 29.34 -5.09
N THR A 147 18.64 30.12 -5.30
CA THR A 147 17.33 29.61 -5.71
C THR A 147 17.40 28.89 -7.06
N ARG A 148 16.50 27.94 -7.29
CA ARG A 148 16.30 27.32 -8.60
C ARG A 148 15.56 28.32 -9.50
N PRO A 149 15.80 28.32 -10.83
CA PRO A 149 14.95 29.06 -11.75
C PRO A 149 13.48 28.65 -11.55
N PRO A 150 12.51 29.59 -11.60
CA PRO A 150 11.10 29.26 -11.40
C PRO A 150 10.66 28.11 -12.30
N ARG A 151 10.34 26.96 -11.71
CA ARG A 151 9.75 25.84 -12.45
C ARG A 151 8.47 26.38 -13.08
N ARG A 152 8.34 26.35 -14.41
CA ARG A 152 7.02 26.52 -15.06
C ARG A 152 6.13 25.41 -14.52
N LYS A 153 5.24 25.74 -13.59
CA LYS A 153 4.28 24.81 -13.01
C LYS A 153 3.31 24.37 -14.09
N SER A 154 3.62 23.24 -14.72
CA SER A 154 2.59 22.36 -15.25
C SER A 154 2.15 21.49 -14.08
N ASP A 155 1.06 21.84 -13.40
CA ASP A 155 0.57 21.08 -12.23
C ASP A 155 0.02 19.69 -12.60
N ARG A 156 -0.09 19.41 -13.91
CA ARG A 156 -0.15 18.05 -14.44
C ARG A 156 1.14 17.30 -14.07
N ALA A 157 1.01 16.26 -13.24
CA ALA A 157 2.08 15.30 -13.02
C ALA A 157 2.65 14.84 -14.36
N LYS A 158 3.96 15.02 -14.56
CA LYS A 158 4.64 14.52 -15.75
C LYS A 158 4.78 13.01 -15.62
N LEU A 159 3.76 12.33 -16.12
CA LEU A 159 3.86 10.93 -16.50
C LEU A 159 5.15 10.76 -17.30
N GLN A 160 6.04 9.87 -16.86
CA GLN A 160 7.28 9.61 -17.58
C GLN A 160 6.95 8.76 -18.81
N VAL A 161 6.58 9.46 -19.89
CA VAL A 161 6.19 8.85 -21.16
C VAL A 161 7.39 8.10 -21.73
N ASP A 162 7.36 6.78 -21.60
CA ASP A 162 8.33 5.90 -22.21
C ASP A 162 7.96 5.70 -23.68
N TYR A 163 8.67 6.44 -24.54
CA TYR A 163 8.49 6.36 -25.99
C TYR A 163 8.96 5.02 -26.58
N ALA A 164 9.84 4.27 -25.91
CA ALA A 164 10.21 2.92 -26.34
C ALA A 164 9.07 1.93 -26.07
N ALA A 165 8.46 1.99 -24.87
CA ALA A 165 7.28 1.19 -24.56
C ALA A 165 6.11 1.47 -25.53
N ILE A 166 5.87 2.74 -25.90
CA ILE A 166 4.86 3.10 -26.92
C ILE A 166 5.22 2.53 -28.29
N GLN A 167 6.50 2.52 -28.67
CA GLN A 167 6.97 1.92 -29.93
C GLN A 167 6.74 0.40 -29.98
N GLU A 168 6.73 -0.26 -28.81
CA GLU A 168 6.38 -1.67 -28.63
C GLU A 168 4.86 -1.93 -28.45
N GLY A 169 4.03 -0.89 -28.56
CA GLY A 169 2.57 -0.97 -28.47
C GLY A 169 2.00 -0.93 -27.04
N ILE A 170 2.84 -0.71 -26.03
CA ILE A 170 2.43 -0.63 -24.62
C ILE A 170 1.78 0.75 -24.36
N PRO A 171 0.58 0.83 -23.75
CA PRO A 171 -0.07 2.10 -23.47
C PRO A 171 0.76 3.05 -22.61
N ALA A 172 0.68 4.34 -22.97
CA ALA A 172 1.36 5.41 -22.26
C ALA A 172 0.84 5.59 -20.82
N ASP A 173 -0.47 5.37 -20.62
CA ASP A 173 -1.14 5.51 -19.33
C ASP A 173 -0.98 4.24 -18.47
N PRO A 174 -0.77 4.34 -17.13
CA PRO A 174 -0.44 3.15 -16.34
C PRO A 174 -1.61 2.19 -16.12
N LEU A 175 -2.85 2.69 -16.19
CA LEU A 175 -4.07 1.88 -16.14
C LEU A 175 -4.18 1.00 -17.40
N GLY A 176 -4.04 1.60 -18.59
CA GLY A 176 -3.96 0.90 -19.86
C GLY A 176 -2.80 -0.09 -19.91
N ARG A 177 -1.62 0.30 -19.40
CA ARG A 177 -0.46 -0.59 -19.28
C ARG A 177 -0.75 -1.81 -18.40
N TRP A 178 -1.32 -1.61 -17.21
CA TRP A 178 -1.66 -2.72 -16.32
C TRP A 178 -2.74 -3.62 -16.92
N LYS A 179 -3.73 -3.03 -17.59
CA LYS A 179 -4.74 -3.79 -18.36
C LYS A 179 -4.08 -4.63 -19.47
N SER A 180 -3.21 -4.05 -20.29
CA SER A 180 -2.50 -4.77 -21.35
C SER A 180 -1.56 -5.84 -20.80
N PHE A 181 -0.97 -5.65 -19.61
CA PHE A 181 -0.21 -6.69 -18.91
C PHE A 181 -1.13 -7.87 -18.51
N LEU A 182 -2.31 -7.60 -17.94
CA LEU A 182 -3.29 -8.64 -17.60
C LEU A 182 -3.89 -9.34 -18.83
N GLU A 183 -3.96 -8.67 -19.99
CA GLU A 183 -4.44 -9.25 -21.26
C GLU A 183 -3.35 -10.00 -22.06
N ALA A 184 -2.07 -9.69 -21.85
CA ALA A 184 -0.95 -10.28 -22.60
C ALA A 184 -0.25 -11.47 -21.92
N TYR A 185 -0.51 -11.70 -20.63
CA TYR A 185 0.10 -12.78 -19.85
C TYR A 185 -0.96 -13.77 -19.35
N GLU A 186 -0.75 -15.07 -19.62
CA GLU A 186 -1.47 -16.14 -18.94
C GLU A 186 -0.86 -16.33 -17.53
N PHE A 187 -1.71 -16.40 -16.51
CA PHE A 187 -1.31 -16.62 -15.13
C PHE A 187 -1.68 -18.04 -14.69
N GLU A 188 -0.74 -18.74 -14.06
CA GLU A 188 -0.97 -20.04 -13.43
C GLU A 188 -2.06 -19.92 -12.34
N PRO A 189 -3.05 -20.82 -12.28
CA PRO A 189 -4.06 -20.83 -11.23
C PRO A 189 -3.42 -21.17 -9.87
N ASP A 190 -3.94 -20.57 -8.81
CA ASP A 190 -3.33 -20.71 -7.49
C ASP A 190 -3.53 -22.12 -6.90
N GLN A 191 -2.44 -22.70 -6.40
CA GLN A 191 -2.44 -24.03 -5.78
C GLN A 191 -2.58 -23.98 -4.25
N PHE A 192 -3.08 -22.86 -3.71
CA PHE A 192 -3.16 -22.62 -2.27
C PHE A 192 -4.16 -23.54 -1.58
N ARG A 193 -3.93 -23.81 -0.29
CA ARG A 193 -4.84 -24.62 0.53
C ARG A 193 -6.18 -23.89 0.67
N ARG A 194 -7.28 -24.60 0.39
CA ARG A 194 -8.63 -24.19 0.74
C ARG A 194 -9.01 -24.83 2.08
N MET A 195 -9.60 -24.08 2.99
CA MET A 195 -10.01 -24.54 4.34
C MET A 195 -11.43 -24.07 4.68
N GLN A 196 -12.11 -24.82 5.55
CA GLN A 196 -13.33 -24.34 6.19
C GLN A 196 -12.96 -23.33 7.29
N GLY A 197 -13.77 -22.29 7.48
CA GLY A 197 -13.42 -21.21 8.42
C GLY A 197 -13.12 -21.70 9.85
N HIS A 198 -13.87 -22.70 10.33
CA HIS A 198 -13.71 -23.24 11.69
C HIS A 198 -12.42 -24.04 11.90
N GLU A 199 -11.74 -24.45 10.84
CA GLU A 199 -10.45 -25.15 10.89
C GLU A 199 -9.28 -24.17 11.13
N TRP A 200 -9.49 -22.88 10.84
CA TRP A 200 -8.44 -21.85 10.86
C TRP A 200 -8.09 -21.42 12.29
N THR A 201 -7.27 -22.23 12.94
CA THR A 201 -7.03 -22.25 14.39
C THR A 201 -5.55 -22.42 14.72
N ILE A 202 -5.17 -22.14 15.98
CA ILE A 202 -3.81 -22.41 16.48
C ILE A 202 -3.48 -23.90 16.48
N ASP A 203 -4.49 -24.77 16.66
CA ASP A 203 -4.33 -26.23 16.63
C ASP A 203 -3.88 -26.73 15.24
N TRP A 204 -4.49 -26.22 14.17
CA TRP A 204 -4.05 -26.50 12.80
C TRP A 204 -2.60 -26.06 12.57
N LEU A 205 -2.21 -24.86 13.01
CA LEU A 205 -0.84 -24.36 12.85
C LEU A 205 0.20 -25.22 13.59
N LEU A 206 -0.14 -25.74 14.77
CA LEU A 206 0.76 -26.55 15.58
C LEU A 206 0.94 -27.98 15.06
N HIS A 207 -0.08 -28.54 14.41
CA HIS A 207 -0.06 -29.93 13.92
C HIS A 207 0.29 -30.09 12.43
N ASP A 208 0.32 -29.01 11.65
CA ASP A 208 0.54 -29.06 10.20
C ASP A 208 1.83 -28.34 9.79
N GLU A 209 2.87 -29.12 9.47
CA GLU A 209 4.17 -28.59 9.04
C GLU A 209 4.12 -27.71 7.78
N SER A 210 3.02 -27.72 7.00
CA SER A 210 2.85 -26.88 5.82
C SER A 210 2.19 -25.53 6.11
N ALA A 211 1.61 -25.35 7.31
CA ALA A 211 0.84 -24.17 7.66
C ALA A 211 1.63 -22.85 7.51
N LEU A 212 0.97 -21.85 6.92
CA LEU A 212 1.48 -20.50 6.63
C LEU A 212 2.78 -20.41 5.79
N LYS A 213 3.32 -21.53 5.27
CA LYS A 213 4.42 -21.52 4.28
C LYS A 213 4.00 -21.06 2.88
N GLN A 214 2.68 -21.00 2.65
CA GLN A 214 2.01 -20.44 1.47
C GLN A 214 0.72 -19.75 1.94
N PRO A 215 0.12 -18.86 1.11
CA PRO A 215 -1.22 -18.36 1.35
C PRO A 215 -2.25 -19.49 1.57
N VAL A 216 -3.30 -19.18 2.32
CA VAL A 216 -4.42 -20.08 2.62
C VAL A 216 -5.72 -19.33 2.38
N LEU A 217 -6.65 -19.95 1.68
CA LEU A 217 -7.95 -19.39 1.36
C LEU A 217 -9.04 -20.06 2.22
N VAL A 218 -9.87 -19.25 2.87
CA VAL A 218 -11.16 -19.70 3.38
C VAL A 218 -12.23 -19.21 2.40
N PRO A 219 -12.84 -20.09 1.59
CA PRO A 219 -13.93 -19.68 0.71
C PRO A 219 -15.12 -19.13 1.50
N ALA A 220 -15.85 -18.19 0.90
CA ALA A 220 -17.18 -17.85 1.38
C ALA A 220 -18.07 -19.12 1.35
N PRO A 221 -18.95 -19.34 2.35
CA PRO A 221 -19.89 -20.45 2.31
C PRO A 221 -20.78 -20.31 1.07
N GLU A 222 -21.01 -21.42 0.36
CA GLU A 222 -21.86 -21.42 -0.84
C GLU A 222 -23.24 -20.86 -0.50
N SER A 223 -23.59 -19.72 -1.11
CA SER A 223 -24.92 -19.16 -0.98
C SER A 223 -25.90 -20.10 -1.68
N THR A 224 -26.70 -20.85 -0.92
CA THR A 224 -27.85 -21.56 -1.47
C THR A 224 -28.68 -20.54 -2.25
N PRO A 225 -28.91 -20.72 -3.57
CA PRO A 225 -29.66 -19.75 -4.35
C PRO A 225 -31.06 -19.59 -3.73
N PRO A 226 -31.61 -18.37 -3.66
CA PRO A 226 -32.89 -18.13 -3.01
C PRO A 226 -33.97 -18.97 -3.70
N HIS A 227 -34.42 -20.03 -3.02
CA HIS A 227 -35.42 -20.95 -3.56
C HIS A 227 -36.66 -20.17 -3.99
N ALA A 228 -37.06 -20.34 -5.24
CA ALA A 228 -38.24 -19.67 -5.80
C ALA A 228 -39.50 -20.10 -5.03
N ALA A 229 -39.95 -19.23 -4.12
CA ALA A 229 -41.04 -19.49 -3.18
C ALA A 229 -42.25 -18.58 -3.47
N ASN A 230 -42.88 -18.83 -4.62
CA ASN A 230 -44.28 -18.50 -4.93
C ASN A 230 -44.72 -17.05 -4.75
N GLY A 231 -44.67 -16.28 -5.85
CA GLY A 231 -45.58 -15.16 -6.08
C GLY A 231 -47.03 -15.64 -6.22
N ALA A 232 -47.67 -15.98 -5.11
CA ALA A 232 -49.08 -16.37 -5.07
C ALA A 232 -49.96 -15.12 -4.87
N VAL A 233 -50.48 -14.58 -5.98
CA VAL A 233 -51.50 -13.52 -5.95
C VAL A 233 -52.72 -14.03 -5.18
N LYS A 234 -53.10 -13.34 -4.09
CA LYS A 234 -54.39 -13.54 -3.42
C LYS A 234 -55.31 -12.39 -3.77
N THR A 235 -56.35 -12.70 -4.54
CA THR A 235 -57.51 -11.84 -4.75
C THR A 235 -58.32 -11.72 -3.45
N GLU A 236 -58.99 -10.58 -3.27
CA GLU A 236 -59.92 -10.36 -2.16
C GLU A 236 -61.22 -11.14 -2.39
N ALA A 237 -61.70 -11.85 -1.36
CA ALA A 237 -63.08 -12.31 -1.24
C ALA A 237 -63.41 -12.66 0.23
N ASP A 238 -64.51 -12.07 0.71
CA ASP A 238 -65.43 -12.53 1.76
C ASP A 238 -64.98 -13.18 3.10
N SER A 239 -65.09 -12.35 4.16
CA SER A 239 -66.13 -12.49 5.22
C SER A 239 -66.00 -13.50 6.38
N ILE A 240 -66.53 -13.04 7.54
CA ILE A 240 -66.83 -13.71 8.84
C ILE A 240 -65.66 -14.01 9.81
N PRO A 241 -65.65 -13.42 11.04
CA PRO A 241 -64.66 -13.72 12.09
C PRO A 241 -65.17 -14.65 13.23
N PRO A 242 -64.32 -15.54 13.79
CA PRO A 242 -64.60 -16.29 15.03
C PRO A 242 -64.25 -15.48 16.31
N PRO A 243 -64.71 -15.93 17.51
CA PRO A 243 -64.79 -15.04 18.69
C PRO A 243 -63.50 -14.79 19.46
N ARG A 244 -63.46 -13.63 20.15
CA ARG A 244 -62.42 -13.22 21.11
C ARG A 244 -62.27 -14.22 22.27
N THR A 245 -61.07 -14.77 22.44
CA THR A 245 -60.59 -15.31 23.74
C THR A 245 -59.43 -14.49 24.27
N THR A 246 -59.65 -13.72 25.33
CA THR A 246 -58.60 -12.88 25.94
C THR A 246 -57.63 -13.69 26.80
N LYS A 247 -56.36 -13.74 26.41
CA LYS A 247 -55.23 -14.10 27.29
C LYS A 247 -54.14 -13.00 27.18
N PRO A 248 -53.50 -12.59 28.29
CA PRO A 248 -52.54 -11.50 28.26
C PRO A 248 -51.22 -11.92 27.61
N SER A 249 -50.91 -11.37 26.44
CA SER A 249 -49.60 -11.53 25.82
C SER A 249 -48.55 -10.75 26.60
N LYS A 250 -47.62 -11.45 27.27
CA LYS A 250 -46.37 -10.83 27.76
C LYS A 250 -45.59 -10.35 26.53
N THR A 251 -45.59 -9.04 26.28
CA THR A 251 -44.84 -8.43 25.18
C THR A 251 -43.35 -8.46 25.48
N SER A 252 -42.71 -9.60 25.19
CA SER A 252 -41.27 -9.68 25.07
C SER A 252 -40.84 -8.75 23.94
N LYS A 253 -40.33 -7.55 24.28
CA LYS A 253 -39.73 -6.62 23.32
C LYS A 253 -38.53 -7.31 22.69
N LYS A 254 -38.74 -7.97 21.54
CA LYS A 254 -37.66 -8.37 20.62
C LYS A 254 -36.93 -7.08 20.27
N LYS A 255 -35.75 -6.85 20.86
CA LYS A 255 -34.87 -5.75 20.43
C LYS A 255 -34.61 -5.97 18.95
N SER A 256 -35.03 -5.03 18.11
CA SER A 256 -34.62 -4.99 16.72
C SER A 256 -33.10 -4.86 16.69
N ILE A 257 -32.42 -5.91 16.22
CA ILE A 257 -30.99 -5.83 15.93
C ILE A 257 -30.84 -4.71 14.89
N PRO A 258 -29.97 -3.70 15.10
CA PRO A 258 -29.77 -2.66 14.10
C PRO A 258 -29.30 -3.30 12.80
N ARG A 259 -29.84 -2.84 11.65
CA ARG A 259 -29.59 -3.42 10.33
C ARG A 259 -28.10 -3.57 10.02
N LEU A 260 -27.32 -2.58 10.49
CA LEU A 260 -25.89 -2.47 10.34
C LEU A 260 -25.15 -2.91 11.62
N ALA A 261 -25.46 -4.09 12.16
CA ALA A 261 -24.69 -4.67 13.26
C ALA A 261 -23.43 -5.39 12.74
N PRO A 262 -22.29 -5.36 13.46
CA PRO A 262 -21.14 -6.23 13.19
C PRO A 262 -21.54 -7.71 13.16
N ARG A 263 -20.90 -8.52 12.32
CA ARG A 263 -21.20 -9.96 12.16
C ARG A 263 -19.96 -10.81 12.44
N SER A 264 -20.12 -11.84 13.26
CA SER A 264 -19.13 -12.93 13.35
C SER A 264 -19.19 -13.77 12.08
N THR A 265 -18.06 -14.36 11.69
CA THR A 265 -17.97 -15.25 10.52
C THR A 265 -17.84 -16.73 10.91
N SER A 266 -17.62 -17.61 9.93
CA SER A 266 -17.21 -18.99 10.17
C SER A 266 -15.76 -19.13 10.69
N ILE A 267 -14.94 -18.08 10.59
CA ILE A 267 -13.56 -18.04 11.09
C ILE A 267 -13.58 -17.66 12.58
N PRO A 268 -13.01 -18.48 13.49
CA PRO A 268 -13.03 -18.24 14.93
C PRO A 268 -12.54 -16.83 15.30
N GLY A 269 -13.37 -16.12 16.07
CA GLY A 269 -13.05 -14.79 16.60
C GLY A 269 -12.94 -13.67 15.57
N MET A 270 -13.21 -13.89 14.27
CA MET A 270 -13.25 -12.82 13.27
C MET A 270 -14.62 -12.13 13.25
N VAL A 271 -14.63 -10.81 13.36
CA VAL A 271 -15.82 -9.94 13.25
C VAL A 271 -15.63 -8.99 12.08
N VAL A 272 -16.67 -8.83 11.26
CA VAL A 272 -16.63 -8.06 10.02
C VAL A 272 -17.87 -7.15 9.86
N PRO A 273 -17.79 -6.11 9.02
CA PRO A 273 -18.95 -5.36 8.58
C PRO A 273 -20.03 -6.25 7.95
N PRO A 274 -21.32 -5.88 8.08
CA PRO A 274 -22.39 -6.53 7.34
C PRO A 274 -22.28 -6.23 5.83
N PRO A 275 -22.54 -7.20 4.92
CA PRO A 275 -22.43 -7.01 3.46
C PRO A 275 -23.41 -5.99 2.87
N GLU A 276 -24.41 -5.55 3.62
CA GLU A 276 -25.32 -4.47 3.23
C GLU A 276 -24.81 -3.07 3.64
N MET A 277 -23.60 -2.96 4.21
CA MET A 277 -22.93 -1.69 4.57
C MET A 277 -22.35 -1.00 3.33
N THR A 278 -22.67 0.28 3.17
CA THR A 278 -22.16 1.18 2.13
C THR A 278 -20.99 2.01 2.62
N ILE A 279 -20.32 2.74 1.72
CA ILE A 279 -19.23 3.66 2.09
C ILE A 279 -19.77 4.89 2.87
N PHE A 280 -21.03 5.27 2.64
CA PHE A 280 -21.70 6.30 3.46
C PHE A 280 -21.93 5.81 4.89
N ASP A 281 -22.36 4.56 5.08
CA ASP A 281 -22.50 3.99 6.44
C ASP A 281 -21.15 3.95 7.19
N VAL A 282 -20.03 3.73 6.49
CA VAL A 282 -18.68 3.84 7.08
C VAL A 282 -18.37 5.29 7.49
N ALA A 283 -18.72 6.28 6.65
CA ALA A 283 -18.56 7.71 6.96
C ALA A 283 -19.42 8.15 8.17
N ASP A 284 -20.68 7.72 8.24
CA ASP A 284 -21.60 7.96 9.36
C ASP A 284 -21.05 7.39 10.68
N ILE A 285 -20.42 6.22 10.65
CA ILE A 285 -19.87 5.54 11.82
C ILE A 285 -18.57 6.19 12.30
N ILE A 286 -17.62 6.43 11.38
CA ILE A 286 -16.28 6.93 11.73
C ILE A 286 -16.27 8.45 11.99
N GLY A 287 -17.18 9.19 11.35
CA GLY A 287 -17.28 10.64 11.35
C GLY A 287 -16.96 11.22 9.96
N HIS A 288 -17.89 11.99 9.37
CA HIS A 288 -17.75 12.51 8.00
C HIS A 288 -16.44 13.26 7.73
N ASP A 289 -15.96 14.04 8.71
CA ASP A 289 -14.75 14.85 8.60
C ASP A 289 -13.43 14.04 8.78
N THR A 290 -13.50 12.73 9.05
CA THR A 290 -12.30 11.90 9.26
C THR A 290 -11.39 11.93 8.03
N PRO A 291 -10.11 12.35 8.16
CA PRO A 291 -9.17 12.32 7.06
C PRO A 291 -8.88 10.89 6.58
N VAL A 292 -8.77 10.69 5.27
CA VAL A 292 -8.48 9.40 4.66
C VAL A 292 -7.37 9.52 3.60
N GLU A 293 -6.39 8.61 3.64
CA GLU A 293 -5.37 8.56 2.60
C GLU A 293 -5.93 7.92 1.32
N VAL A 294 -6.08 8.73 0.28
CA VAL A 294 -6.52 8.30 -1.05
C VAL A 294 -5.31 8.27 -1.98
N ILE A 295 -5.08 7.15 -2.68
CA ILE A 295 -4.02 6.97 -3.67
C ILE A 295 -4.56 7.25 -5.07
N ASP A 296 -3.83 8.06 -5.85
CA ASP A 296 -4.01 8.15 -7.30
C ASP A 296 -3.39 6.92 -7.96
N VAL A 297 -4.24 6.01 -8.45
CA VAL A 297 -3.82 4.71 -8.99
C VAL A 297 -2.93 4.88 -10.23
N ALA A 298 -3.12 5.95 -11.01
CA ALA A 298 -2.32 6.19 -12.20
C ALA A 298 -0.89 6.66 -11.88
N SER A 299 -0.62 7.24 -10.71
CA SER A 299 0.74 7.61 -10.28
C SER A 299 1.29 6.77 -9.14
N GLN A 300 0.52 5.78 -8.64
CA GLN A 300 0.84 4.95 -7.46
C GLN A 300 1.32 5.80 -6.28
N SER A 301 0.65 6.93 -6.05
CA SER A 301 1.05 7.93 -5.05
C SER A 301 -0.16 8.48 -4.30
N SER A 302 0.01 8.76 -3.01
CA SER A 302 -0.97 9.47 -2.18
C SER A 302 -1.39 10.80 -2.82
N SER A 303 -2.67 11.15 -2.68
CA SER A 303 -3.27 12.33 -3.28
C SER A 303 -2.76 13.60 -2.62
N LYS A 304 -2.55 14.66 -3.42
CA LYS A 304 -2.09 15.97 -2.92
C LYS A 304 -3.21 16.84 -2.31
N ALA A 305 -4.46 16.42 -2.48
CA ALA A 305 -5.57 16.98 -1.75
C ALA A 305 -5.71 16.22 -0.43
N SER A 306 -6.05 16.92 0.65
CA SER A 306 -6.68 16.27 1.80
C SER A 306 -8.02 15.69 1.34
N TRP A 307 -8.38 14.52 1.84
CA TRP A 307 -9.68 13.90 1.61
C TRP A 307 -10.32 13.57 2.95
N THR A 308 -11.60 13.86 3.07
CA THR A 308 -12.46 13.33 4.13
C THR A 308 -13.12 12.02 3.68
N ILE A 309 -13.55 11.20 4.63
CA ILE A 309 -14.29 9.96 4.33
C ILE A 309 -15.63 10.24 3.61
N ALA A 310 -16.24 11.42 3.85
CA ALA A 310 -17.44 11.86 3.14
C ALA A 310 -17.17 12.16 1.65
N GLU A 311 -16.12 12.95 1.34
CA GLU A 311 -15.70 13.20 -0.04
C GLU A 311 -15.29 11.91 -0.75
N TRP A 312 -14.69 10.96 -0.02
CA TRP A 312 -14.41 9.62 -0.54
C TRP A 312 -15.70 8.84 -0.87
N ALA A 313 -16.72 8.89 -0.01
CA ALA A 313 -18.00 8.23 -0.27
C ALA A 313 -18.71 8.80 -1.51
N GLU A 314 -18.74 10.14 -1.66
CA GLU A 314 -19.26 10.82 -2.85
C GLU A 314 -18.48 10.46 -4.13
N TYR A 315 -17.14 10.43 -4.04
CA TYR A 315 -16.30 9.96 -5.14
C TYR A 315 -16.56 8.48 -5.47
N PHE A 316 -16.80 7.63 -4.48
CA PHE A 316 -17.02 6.20 -4.66
C PHE A 316 -18.32 5.94 -5.43
N ASP A 317 -19.42 6.57 -5.04
CA ASP A 317 -20.73 6.41 -5.69
C ASP A 317 -20.83 7.13 -7.05
N THR A 318 -20.02 8.16 -7.30
CA THR A 318 -19.96 8.87 -8.60
C THR A 318 -19.81 7.89 -9.78
N PRO A 319 -20.72 7.87 -10.78
CA PRO A 319 -20.64 6.95 -11.92
C PRO A 319 -19.30 6.94 -12.64
N LYS A 320 -18.88 5.76 -13.12
CA LYS A 320 -17.56 5.48 -13.71
C LYS A 320 -17.15 6.46 -14.81
N GLU A 321 -18.11 6.84 -15.65
CA GLU A 321 -17.96 7.76 -16.79
C GLU A 321 -17.69 9.21 -16.35
N LYS A 322 -18.02 9.54 -15.10
CA LYS A 322 -17.79 10.85 -14.48
C LYS A 322 -16.53 10.90 -13.60
N LYS A 323 -15.96 9.74 -13.23
CA LYS A 323 -14.72 9.66 -12.44
C LYS A 323 -13.53 10.16 -13.26
N LYS A 324 -13.02 11.37 -12.95
CA LYS A 324 -11.86 11.99 -13.64
C LYS A 324 -10.53 11.28 -13.43
N LYS A 325 -10.45 10.40 -12.42
CA LYS A 325 -9.30 9.58 -12.02
C LYS A 325 -9.81 8.28 -11.41
N THR A 326 -9.00 7.21 -11.50
CA THR A 326 -9.14 6.02 -10.68
C THR A 326 -8.38 6.24 -9.38
N LEU A 327 -9.07 6.14 -8.25
CA LEU A 327 -8.52 6.37 -6.90
C LEU A 327 -8.79 5.14 -6.02
N ASN A 328 -8.01 4.96 -4.96
CA ASN A 328 -8.06 3.79 -4.08
C ASN A 328 -7.75 4.17 -2.62
N VAL A 329 -8.41 3.56 -1.64
CA VAL A 329 -8.08 3.70 -0.22
C VAL A 329 -7.65 2.33 0.31
N ILE A 330 -6.40 2.26 0.79
CA ILE A 330 -5.83 1.04 1.39
C ILE A 330 -5.35 1.24 2.84
N SER A 331 -5.09 2.48 3.25
CA SER A 331 -4.40 2.80 4.51
C SER A 331 -5.32 3.21 5.67
N LEU A 332 -6.65 3.11 5.53
CA LEU A 332 -7.60 3.56 6.57
C LEU A 332 -7.60 2.58 7.76
N GLU A 333 -6.73 2.84 8.73
CA GLU A 333 -6.70 2.14 10.02
C GLU A 333 -7.79 2.71 10.95
N VAL A 334 -8.53 1.84 11.64
CA VAL A 334 -9.74 2.24 12.40
C VAL A 334 -9.62 2.07 13.93
N THR A 335 -8.44 1.75 14.48
CA THR A 335 -8.25 1.52 15.92
C THR A 335 -8.28 2.82 16.73
N GLY A 336 -9.24 2.88 17.65
CA GLY A 336 -9.63 4.08 18.41
C GLY A 336 -10.87 4.80 17.87
N THR A 337 -11.43 4.37 16.74
CA THR A 337 -12.66 4.93 16.16
C THR A 337 -13.89 4.06 16.48
N SER A 338 -15.09 4.60 16.28
CA SER A 338 -16.35 3.81 16.34
C SER A 338 -16.35 2.60 15.40
N MET A 339 -15.64 2.70 14.26
CA MET A 339 -15.57 1.65 13.24
C MET A 339 -14.74 0.44 13.71
N GLN A 340 -13.92 0.59 14.76
CA GLN A 340 -13.18 -0.52 15.36
C GLN A 340 -14.09 -1.70 15.76
N ALA A 341 -15.32 -1.42 16.21
CA ALA A 341 -16.27 -2.46 16.64
C ALA A 341 -16.76 -3.38 15.51
N TYR A 342 -16.47 -3.03 14.25
CA TYR A 342 -16.86 -3.78 13.05
C TYR A 342 -15.73 -4.65 12.49
N VAL A 343 -14.48 -4.43 12.92
CA VAL A 343 -13.29 -5.07 12.34
C VAL A 343 -12.50 -5.73 13.46
N GLU A 344 -12.66 -7.03 13.66
CA GLU A 344 -11.84 -7.81 14.58
C GLU A 344 -11.16 -8.95 13.83
N ALA A 345 -9.82 -8.99 13.91
CA ALA A 345 -9.02 -10.02 13.26
C ALA A 345 -9.37 -11.43 13.78
N PRO A 346 -9.19 -12.48 12.96
CA PRO A 346 -9.29 -13.87 13.41
C PRO A 346 -8.52 -14.15 14.69
N GLN A 347 -9.02 -15.08 15.50
CA GLN A 347 -8.38 -15.48 16.76
C GLN A 347 -6.92 -15.92 16.52
N LEU A 348 -6.68 -16.77 15.51
CA LEU A 348 -5.34 -17.21 15.11
C LEU A 348 -4.38 -16.04 14.80
N VAL A 349 -4.85 -14.96 14.18
CA VAL A 349 -4.00 -13.78 13.90
C VAL A 349 -3.64 -13.07 15.20
N ARG A 350 -4.59 -12.94 16.12
CA ARG A 350 -4.38 -12.30 17.44
C ARG A 350 -3.56 -13.15 18.41
N ASP A 351 -3.58 -14.48 18.27
CA ASP A 351 -2.74 -15.41 19.04
C ASP A 351 -1.25 -15.34 18.61
N LEU A 352 -1.01 -14.99 17.34
CA LEU A 352 0.32 -14.92 16.73
C LEU A 352 0.94 -13.52 16.75
N ASP A 353 0.13 -12.47 16.63
CA ASP A 353 0.59 -11.08 16.55
C ASP A 353 1.39 -10.67 17.79
N TRP A 354 2.67 -10.38 17.59
CA TRP A 354 3.58 -9.92 18.65
C TRP A 354 3.12 -8.60 19.28
N VAL A 355 2.40 -7.75 18.54
CA VAL A 355 1.86 -6.51 19.07
C VAL A 355 0.70 -6.78 20.02
N THR A 356 -0.21 -7.68 19.65
CA THR A 356 -1.32 -8.14 20.50
C THR A 356 -0.81 -8.92 21.72
N ARG A 357 0.19 -9.80 21.56
CA ARG A 357 0.68 -10.69 22.61
C ARG A 357 1.71 -10.05 23.55
N ASP A 358 2.75 -9.42 23.01
CA ASP A 358 3.98 -9.12 23.76
C ASP A 358 4.19 -7.62 24.07
N TRP A 359 3.50 -6.70 23.38
CA TRP A 359 3.69 -5.26 23.61
C TRP A 359 3.15 -4.83 25.00
N PRO A 360 3.91 -4.10 25.85
CA PRO A 360 3.48 -3.74 27.20
C PRO A 360 2.09 -3.07 27.24
N GLN A 361 1.17 -3.60 28.06
CA GLN A 361 -0.23 -3.18 28.07
C GLN A 361 -0.39 -1.71 28.48
N GLU A 362 0.47 -1.25 29.39
CA GLU A 362 0.57 0.13 29.88
C GLU A 362 0.92 1.12 28.77
N ARG A 363 1.61 0.66 27.71
CA ARG A 363 1.97 1.43 26.52
C ARG A 363 0.96 1.33 25.38
N ARG A 364 -0.18 0.66 25.62
CA ARG A 364 -1.34 0.63 24.70
C ARG A 364 -2.47 1.56 25.11
N ASP A 365 -2.52 1.94 26.38
CA ASP A 365 -3.55 2.83 26.97
C ASP A 365 -3.52 4.23 26.30
N PRO A 366 -4.62 4.70 25.67
CA PRO A 366 -4.68 6.02 25.02
C PRO A 366 -4.43 7.22 25.94
N SER A 367 -4.47 7.05 27.27
CA SER A 367 -4.14 8.07 28.26
C SER A 367 -2.67 8.09 28.70
N CYS A 368 -1.88 7.08 28.29
CA CYS A 368 -0.45 7.03 28.59
C CYS A 368 0.35 7.97 27.66
N ALA A 369 1.21 8.81 28.24
CA ALA A 369 2.06 9.72 27.47
C ALA A 369 3.08 8.99 26.57
N ASP A 370 3.50 7.78 26.97
CA ASP A 370 4.42 6.92 26.22
C ASP A 370 3.68 5.93 25.27
N ASN A 371 2.41 6.21 24.94
CA ASN A 371 1.65 5.37 24.00
C ASN A 371 2.31 5.39 22.61
N SER A 372 2.82 4.22 22.22
CA SER A 372 3.78 4.07 21.12
C SER A 372 3.58 2.77 20.32
N TRP A 373 2.46 2.08 20.54
CA TRP A 373 2.23 0.77 19.92
C TRP A 373 1.80 0.90 18.44
N PRO A 374 2.29 0.03 17.54
CA PRO A 374 1.97 0.10 16.13
C PRO A 374 0.53 -0.37 15.86
N LYS A 375 -0.32 0.57 15.45
CA LYS A 375 -1.67 0.32 14.95
C LYS A 375 -1.61 -0.13 13.49
N VAL A 376 -1.74 -1.43 13.27
CA VAL A 376 -1.64 -2.09 11.95
C VAL A 376 -2.59 -3.29 11.80
N GLN A 377 -3.56 -3.45 12.70
CA GLN A 377 -4.37 -4.67 12.84
C GLN A 377 -5.76 -4.57 12.18
N ARG A 378 -6.30 -3.36 11.97
CA ARG A 378 -7.67 -3.12 11.51
C ARG A 378 -7.72 -2.07 10.39
N TYR A 379 -7.65 -2.53 9.14
CA TYR A 379 -7.79 -1.68 7.95
C TYR A 379 -9.14 -1.85 7.27
N VAL A 380 -9.74 -0.74 6.81
CA VAL A 380 -10.92 -0.73 5.95
C VAL A 380 -10.51 -0.28 4.55
N LEU A 381 -10.32 -1.25 3.64
CA LEU A 381 -9.92 -0.98 2.27
C LEU A 381 -11.13 -0.77 1.37
N MET A 382 -11.06 0.25 0.50
CA MET A 382 -12.14 0.65 -0.41
C MET A 382 -11.52 1.00 -1.76
N GLY A 383 -11.83 0.22 -2.79
CA GLY A 383 -11.30 0.41 -4.15
C GLY A 383 -12.40 0.39 -5.20
N VAL A 384 -12.31 1.28 -6.19
CA VAL A 384 -13.24 1.28 -7.34
C VAL A 384 -12.78 0.29 -8.41
N GLU A 385 -13.67 -0.08 -9.33
CA GLU A 385 -13.34 -0.96 -10.46
C GLU A 385 -12.16 -0.40 -11.28
N GLY A 386 -11.18 -1.24 -11.58
CA GLY A 386 -9.96 -0.86 -12.29
C GLY A 386 -8.86 -0.22 -11.41
N ALA A 387 -9.07 -0.10 -10.10
CA ALA A 387 -7.98 0.22 -9.18
C ALA A 387 -6.96 -0.93 -9.09
N TYR A 388 -5.67 -0.58 -9.01
CA TYR A 388 -4.60 -1.55 -8.75
C TYR A 388 -3.58 -0.98 -7.74
N SER A 389 -2.87 -1.88 -7.08
CA SER A 389 -1.65 -1.61 -6.31
C SER A 389 -0.53 -2.42 -6.94
N ASP A 390 0.62 -1.82 -7.18
CA ASP A 390 1.76 -2.48 -7.82
C ASP A 390 2.39 -3.55 -6.91
N TRP A 391 3.35 -4.31 -7.44
CA TRP A 391 4.06 -5.36 -6.70
C TRP A 391 4.77 -4.82 -5.46
N HIS A 392 4.48 -5.41 -4.29
CA HIS A 392 5.09 -5.06 -3.02
C HIS A 392 5.31 -6.30 -2.15
N ILE A 393 6.10 -6.12 -1.10
CA ILE A 393 6.11 -6.97 0.10
C ILE A 393 5.58 -6.09 1.23
N ASP A 394 4.62 -6.59 2.01
CA ASP A 394 4.05 -5.85 3.14
C ASP A 394 5.14 -5.38 4.14
N PHE A 395 4.86 -4.28 4.83
CA PHE A 395 5.83 -3.61 5.70
C PHE A 395 6.42 -4.57 6.75
N ALA A 396 7.73 -4.45 6.98
CA ALA A 396 8.55 -5.34 7.78
C ALA A 396 8.52 -6.85 7.39
N GLY A 397 7.95 -7.22 6.24
CA GLY A 397 7.72 -8.62 5.87
C GLY A 397 6.61 -9.28 6.69
N SER A 398 5.63 -8.49 7.14
CA SER A 398 4.50 -8.96 7.96
C SER A 398 3.60 -9.95 7.20
N SER A 399 2.88 -10.78 7.96
CA SER A 399 1.83 -11.66 7.44
C SER A 399 0.48 -10.95 7.51
N VAL A 400 -0.24 -10.88 6.40
CA VAL A 400 -1.53 -10.18 6.28
C VAL A 400 -2.71 -11.15 6.14
N TYR A 401 -3.88 -10.71 6.60
CA TYR A 401 -5.16 -11.37 6.33
C TYR A 401 -6.05 -10.42 5.52
N TYR A 402 -6.86 -10.97 4.62
CA TYR A 402 -7.80 -10.22 3.79
C TYR A 402 -9.18 -10.87 3.83
N HIS A 403 -10.22 -10.05 3.95
CA HIS A 403 -11.61 -10.49 3.85
C HIS A 403 -12.39 -9.51 2.97
N VAL A 404 -13.14 -10.02 1.99
CA VAL A 404 -13.90 -9.21 1.03
C VAL A 404 -15.36 -9.19 1.46
N ILE A 405 -15.86 -8.01 1.85
CA ILE A 405 -17.23 -7.79 2.30
C ILE A 405 -18.22 -7.85 1.12
N TRP A 406 -17.87 -7.17 0.03
CA TRP A 406 -18.54 -7.24 -1.27
C TRP A 406 -17.56 -6.82 -2.38
N GLY A 407 -17.91 -7.09 -3.64
CA GLY A 407 -17.03 -6.90 -4.79
C GLY A 407 -16.01 -8.05 -4.95
N GLN A 408 -14.88 -7.76 -5.59
CA GLN A 408 -13.82 -8.73 -5.88
C GLN A 408 -12.44 -8.04 -5.84
N LYS A 409 -11.42 -8.71 -5.30
CA LYS A 409 -10.01 -8.31 -5.39
C LYS A 409 -9.19 -9.48 -5.92
N THR A 410 -8.54 -9.28 -7.07
CA THR A 410 -7.59 -10.25 -7.64
C THR A 410 -6.20 -9.97 -7.07
N PHE A 411 -5.51 -11.02 -6.61
CA PHE A 411 -4.14 -10.94 -6.12
C PHE A 411 -3.22 -11.73 -7.05
N LEU A 412 -2.07 -11.14 -7.41
CA LEU A 412 -0.99 -11.84 -8.12
C LEU A 412 0.11 -12.14 -7.11
N PHE A 413 0.57 -13.39 -7.07
CA PHE A 413 1.55 -13.84 -6.07
C PHE A 413 2.86 -14.27 -6.74
N ALA A 414 3.98 -13.79 -6.21
CA ALA A 414 5.31 -14.30 -6.52
C ALA A 414 5.90 -14.91 -5.23
N PRO A 415 6.33 -16.19 -5.22
CA PRO A 415 6.91 -16.79 -4.02
C PRO A 415 8.24 -16.09 -3.68
N PRO A 416 8.56 -15.86 -2.37
CA PRO A 416 9.74 -15.11 -1.93
C PRO A 416 11.04 -15.93 -2.04
N THR A 417 11.31 -16.48 -3.22
CA THR A 417 12.57 -17.18 -3.51
C THR A 417 13.74 -16.19 -3.58
N PRO A 418 14.99 -16.60 -3.33
CA PRO A 418 16.15 -15.71 -3.43
C PRO A 418 16.28 -15.03 -4.81
N ARG A 419 15.83 -15.68 -5.89
CA ARG A 419 15.78 -15.09 -7.23
C ARG A 419 14.73 -13.97 -7.33
N ASN A 420 13.53 -14.20 -6.80
CA ASN A 420 12.43 -13.25 -6.89
C ASN A 420 12.67 -12.05 -5.97
N LEU A 421 13.20 -12.26 -4.78
CA LEU A 421 13.62 -11.18 -3.87
C LEU A 421 14.78 -10.34 -4.45
N ALA A 422 15.71 -10.98 -5.16
CA ALA A 422 16.77 -10.25 -5.87
C ALA A 422 16.22 -9.44 -7.07
N ALA A 423 15.19 -9.95 -7.77
CA ALA A 423 14.54 -9.24 -8.87
C ALA A 423 13.65 -8.07 -8.39
N TYR A 424 12.96 -8.23 -7.26
CA TYR A 424 12.17 -7.17 -6.62
C TYR A 424 13.02 -6.01 -6.08
N LYS A 425 14.30 -6.27 -5.77
CA LYS A 425 15.25 -5.27 -5.25
C LYS A 425 16.03 -4.52 -6.36
N ALA A 426 15.97 -4.98 -7.62
CA ALA A 426 16.85 -4.56 -8.71
C ALA A 426 16.30 -3.36 -9.52
#